data_AF-A0AAP5I6B9-F1
#
_entry.id   AF-A0AAP5I6B9-F1
#
_cell.length_a   1.000
_cell.length_b   1.000
_cell.length_c   1.000
_cell.angle_alpha   90.00
_cell.angle_beta   90.00
_cell.angle_gamma   90.00
#
_symmetry.space_group_name_H-M   'P 1'
#
loop_
_entity.id
_entity.type
_entity.pdbx_description
1 polymer ?
#
loop_
_entity_poly.entity_id
_entity_poly.type
_entity_poly.pdbx_seq_one_letter_code
_entity_poly.pdbx_strand_id
1 'polypeptide(L)'
;MYDFKEEIGKKFYEAQNTLPNTGSVPLPLPWNDLSEEWKGFYRQAGAIVAQAVDDGKLPDRLLAAVTEKNQAYVERNKVLALATKLAFLQGYAVELWEHPADDKEWETEWRNIVAIQLPSGWLTWHIHIEEMPLFNWIKREQNKWDGHTTPEKYKRLEVFVMTTTNIEEIE
;
A
#
# COMPACT_ATOMS: atom_id res chain seq x y z
N MET A 1 -2.89 -33.59 -19.49
CA MET A 1 -2.00 -32.44 -19.26
C MET A 1 -2.91 -31.28 -18.95
N TYR A 2 -2.94 -30.83 -17.69
CA TYR A 2 -3.91 -29.87 -17.17
C TYR A 2 -3.45 -28.48 -17.60
N ASP A 3 -4.17 -27.82 -18.52
CA ASP A 3 -3.76 -26.51 -19.04
C ASP A 3 -4.14 -25.41 -18.03
N PHE A 4 -3.18 -25.05 -17.19
CA PHE A 4 -3.33 -24.01 -16.19
C PHE A 4 -3.67 -22.63 -16.80
N LYS A 5 -3.29 -22.38 -18.07
CA LYS A 5 -3.66 -21.15 -18.79
C LYS A 5 -5.14 -21.12 -19.11
N GLU A 6 -5.75 -22.27 -19.40
CA GLU A 6 -7.20 -22.36 -19.58
C GLU A 6 -7.94 -22.12 -18.29
N GLU A 7 -7.53 -22.67 -17.13
CA GLU A 7 -8.32 -22.52 -15.91
C GLU A 7 -8.24 -21.10 -15.31
N ILE A 8 -7.05 -20.49 -15.24
CA ILE A 8 -6.94 -19.09 -14.80
C ILE A 8 -7.47 -18.13 -15.85
N GLY A 9 -7.21 -18.39 -17.13
CA GLY A 9 -7.81 -17.63 -18.23
C GLY A 9 -9.33 -17.69 -18.17
N LYS A 10 -9.89 -18.85 -17.87
CA LYS A 10 -11.33 -19.07 -17.71
C LYS A 10 -11.87 -18.47 -16.41
N LYS A 11 -11.14 -18.51 -15.28
CA LYS A 11 -11.55 -17.79 -14.05
C LYS A 11 -11.50 -16.28 -14.21
N PHE A 12 -10.49 -15.74 -14.90
CA PHE A 12 -10.43 -14.33 -15.27
C PHE A 12 -11.52 -13.95 -16.27
N TYR A 13 -11.78 -14.81 -17.26
CA TYR A 13 -12.80 -14.62 -18.29
C TYR A 13 -14.23 -14.78 -17.73
N GLU A 14 -14.46 -15.72 -16.82
CA GLU A 14 -15.71 -15.89 -16.06
C GLU A 14 -15.91 -14.71 -15.12
N ALA A 15 -14.87 -14.27 -14.40
CA ALA A 15 -14.92 -13.06 -13.59
C ALA A 15 -15.21 -11.81 -14.46
N GLN A 16 -14.66 -11.75 -15.67
CA GLN A 16 -14.98 -10.72 -16.67
C GLN A 16 -16.43 -10.81 -17.19
N ASN A 17 -16.97 -12.01 -17.36
CA ASN A 17 -18.34 -12.23 -17.83
C ASN A 17 -19.40 -12.12 -16.72
N THR A 18 -19.00 -12.13 -15.44
CA THR A 18 -19.83 -11.71 -14.31
C THR A 18 -19.77 -10.21 -14.03
N LEU A 19 -18.94 -9.46 -14.77
CA LEU A 19 -18.95 -8.01 -14.71
C LEU A 19 -20.29 -7.48 -15.24
N PRO A 20 -20.78 -6.34 -14.73
CA PRO A 20 -21.84 -5.61 -15.40
C PRO A 20 -21.47 -5.41 -16.87
N ASN A 21 -22.43 -5.64 -17.76
CA ASN A 21 -22.30 -5.41 -19.21
C ASN A 21 -22.27 -3.90 -19.53
N THR A 22 -21.40 -3.16 -18.83
CA THR A 22 -21.10 -1.76 -19.05
C THR A 22 -19.80 -1.75 -19.83
N GLY A 23 -19.87 -1.52 -21.14
CA GLY A 23 -18.71 -1.53 -22.02
C GLY A 23 -17.49 -0.81 -21.43
N SER A 24 -16.30 -1.35 -21.74
CA SER A 24 -14.97 -0.91 -21.31
C SER A 24 -14.67 -1.00 -19.81
N VAL A 25 -13.55 -1.67 -19.48
CA VAL A 25 -12.91 -1.58 -18.16
C VAL A 25 -12.57 -0.11 -17.92
N PRO A 26 -13.09 0.55 -16.87
CA PRO A 26 -12.70 1.92 -16.57
C PRO A 26 -11.25 1.92 -16.07
N LEU A 27 -10.31 2.19 -16.97
CA LEU A 27 -8.92 2.49 -16.64
C LEU A 27 -8.76 3.98 -16.33
N PRO A 28 -8.02 4.35 -15.28
CA PRO A 28 -8.17 3.90 -13.91
C PRO A 28 -8.97 4.94 -13.12
N LEU A 29 -10.18 4.60 -12.65
CA LEU A 29 -10.81 5.39 -11.60
C LEU A 29 -10.00 5.19 -10.29
N PRO A 30 -9.77 6.25 -9.50
CA PRO A 30 -9.27 6.12 -8.14
C PRO A 30 -10.05 5.06 -7.36
N TRP A 31 -9.41 4.32 -6.45
CA TRP A 31 -10.07 3.25 -5.68
C TRP A 31 -11.39 3.70 -5.03
N ASN A 32 -11.43 4.95 -4.56
CA ASN A 32 -12.62 5.54 -3.92
C ASN A 32 -13.76 5.81 -4.90
N ASP A 33 -13.47 5.91 -6.19
CA ASP A 33 -14.43 6.19 -7.27
C ASP A 33 -14.91 4.90 -7.96
N LEU A 34 -14.36 3.74 -7.58
CA LEU A 34 -14.82 2.43 -8.05
C LEU A 34 -16.16 2.06 -7.38
N SER A 35 -17.06 1.44 -8.13
CA SER A 35 -18.23 0.79 -7.55
C SER A 35 -17.82 -0.38 -6.65
N GLU A 36 -18.67 -0.74 -5.68
CA GLU A 36 -18.43 -1.89 -4.80
C GLU A 36 -18.24 -3.21 -5.55
N GLU A 37 -18.91 -3.36 -6.69
CA GLU A 37 -18.74 -4.50 -7.59
C GLU A 37 -17.31 -4.58 -8.15
N TRP A 38 -16.78 -3.45 -8.63
CA TRP A 38 -15.41 -3.37 -9.13
C TRP A 38 -14.37 -3.58 -8.03
N LYS A 39 -14.58 -2.99 -6.84
CA LYS A 39 -13.73 -3.26 -5.67
C LYS A 39 -13.73 -4.75 -5.31
N GLY A 40 -14.90 -5.38 -5.35
CA GLY A 40 -15.06 -6.84 -5.16
C GLY A 40 -14.26 -7.66 -6.18
N PHE A 41 -14.35 -7.30 -7.46
CA PHE A 41 -13.58 -7.94 -8.53
C PHE A 41 -12.07 -7.83 -8.30
N TYR A 42 -11.56 -6.62 -8.01
CA TYR A 42 -10.11 -6.43 -7.78
C TYR A 42 -9.61 -7.23 -6.58
N ARG A 43 -10.41 -7.34 -5.51
CA ARG A 43 -10.11 -8.19 -4.35
C ARG A 43 -9.98 -9.67 -4.74
N GLN A 44 -10.96 -10.20 -5.49
CA GLN A 44 -10.92 -11.59 -5.94
C GLN A 44 -9.74 -11.86 -6.88
N ALA A 45 -9.47 -10.94 -7.82
CA ALA A 45 -8.33 -11.04 -8.72
C ALA A 45 -7.01 -11.06 -7.93
N GLY A 46 -6.86 -10.21 -6.91
CA GLY A 46 -5.72 -10.21 -6.00
C GLY A 46 -5.52 -11.56 -5.30
N ALA A 47 -6.58 -12.13 -4.74
CA ALA A 47 -6.53 -13.43 -4.06
C ALA A 47 -6.17 -14.59 -5.01
N ILE A 48 -6.70 -14.58 -6.24
CA ILE A 48 -6.37 -15.58 -7.28
C ILE A 48 -4.88 -15.50 -7.64
N VAL A 49 -4.36 -14.29 -7.82
CA VAL A 49 -2.94 -14.08 -8.13
C VAL A 49 -2.06 -14.55 -6.97
N ALA A 50 -2.41 -14.22 -5.73
CA ALA A 50 -1.68 -14.67 -4.54
C ALA A 50 -1.62 -16.21 -4.46
N GLN A 51 -2.76 -16.89 -4.57
CA GLN A 51 -2.80 -18.35 -4.56
C GLN A 51 -2.00 -18.97 -5.72
N ALA A 52 -2.04 -18.36 -6.91
CA ALA A 52 -1.28 -18.86 -8.05
C ALA A 52 0.24 -18.66 -7.91
N VAL A 53 0.69 -17.66 -7.16
CA VAL A 53 2.09 -17.51 -6.74
C VAL A 53 2.48 -18.64 -5.81
N ASP A 54 1.70 -18.87 -4.75
CA ASP A 54 1.97 -19.91 -3.75
C ASP A 54 1.99 -21.32 -4.35
N ASP A 55 1.08 -21.58 -5.28
CA ASP A 55 1.00 -22.84 -6.01
C ASP A 55 2.12 -23.03 -7.04
N GLY A 56 2.93 -21.99 -7.30
CA GLY A 56 3.97 -22.01 -8.33
C GLY A 56 3.43 -22.11 -9.76
N LYS A 57 2.19 -21.64 -9.99
CA LYS A 57 1.50 -21.79 -11.27
C LYS A 57 1.38 -20.49 -12.07
N LEU A 58 1.74 -19.36 -11.47
CA LEU A 58 1.67 -18.06 -12.12
C LEU A 58 2.54 -18.01 -13.40
N PRO A 59 2.03 -17.52 -14.55
CA PRO A 59 2.85 -17.36 -15.75
C PRO A 59 4.08 -16.48 -15.49
N ASP A 60 5.24 -16.83 -16.07
CA ASP A 60 6.53 -16.16 -15.81
C ASP A 60 6.47 -14.63 -15.86
N ARG A 61 5.76 -14.07 -16.85
CA ARG A 61 5.63 -12.60 -16.98
C ARG A 61 4.88 -11.97 -15.80
N LEU A 62 3.83 -12.63 -15.31
CA LEU A 62 3.05 -12.14 -14.18
C LEU A 62 3.82 -12.36 -12.87
N LEU A 63 4.54 -13.48 -12.75
CA LEU A 63 5.43 -13.73 -11.62
C LEU A 63 6.53 -12.66 -11.52
N ALA A 64 7.16 -12.32 -12.64
CA ALA A 64 8.14 -11.25 -12.72
C ALA A 64 7.54 -9.91 -12.27
N ALA A 65 6.36 -9.54 -12.79
CA ALA A 65 5.70 -8.29 -12.41
C ALA A 65 5.33 -8.23 -10.91
N VAL A 66 4.82 -9.33 -10.33
CA VAL A 66 4.53 -9.42 -8.90
C VAL A 66 5.81 -9.30 -8.08
N THR A 67 6.87 -9.98 -8.51
CA THR A 67 8.18 -9.94 -7.85
C THR A 67 8.77 -8.53 -7.86
N GLU A 68 8.80 -7.87 -9.01
CA GLU A 68 9.27 -6.49 -9.16
C GLU A 68 8.45 -5.52 -8.30
N LYS A 69 7.12 -5.66 -8.31
CA LYS A 69 6.23 -4.86 -7.44
C LYS A 69 6.59 -5.06 -5.96
N ASN A 70 6.72 -6.30 -5.51
CA ASN A 70 7.02 -6.61 -4.12
C ASN A 70 8.41 -6.09 -3.71
N GLN A 71 9.41 -6.20 -4.59
CA GLN A 71 10.72 -5.60 -4.37
C GLN A 71 10.64 -4.07 -4.20
N ALA A 72 9.84 -3.38 -5.02
CA ALA A 72 9.63 -1.94 -4.85
C ALA A 72 9.01 -1.59 -3.48
N TYR A 73 8.08 -2.41 -2.95
CA TYR A 73 7.55 -2.23 -1.60
C TYR A 73 8.61 -2.44 -0.51
N VAL A 74 9.46 -3.46 -0.65
CA VAL A 74 10.58 -3.73 0.28
C VAL A 74 11.56 -2.55 0.31
N GLU A 75 11.98 -2.06 -0.85
CA GLU A 75 12.88 -0.91 -0.96
C GLU A 75 12.27 0.36 -0.37
N ARG A 76 11.02 0.66 -0.74
CA ARG A 76 10.24 1.77 -0.15
C ARG A 76 10.23 1.70 1.37
N ASN A 77 9.99 0.52 1.94
CA ASN A 77 9.86 0.36 3.39
C ASN A 77 11.19 0.52 4.12
N LYS A 78 12.32 0.13 3.52
CA LYS A 78 13.66 0.42 4.07
C LYS A 78 13.95 1.92 4.10
N VAL A 79 13.60 2.65 3.04
CA VAL A 79 13.73 4.11 2.99
C VAL A 79 12.80 4.77 4.01
N LEU A 80 11.56 4.28 4.15
CA LEU A 80 10.62 4.76 5.16
C LEU A 80 11.15 4.52 6.59
N ALA A 81 11.77 3.37 6.86
CA ALA A 81 12.40 3.07 8.15
C ALA A 81 13.56 4.04 8.45
N LEU A 82 14.39 4.37 7.45
CA LEU A 82 15.41 5.39 7.59
C LEU A 82 14.80 6.78 7.86
N ALA A 83 13.80 7.18 7.05
CA ALA A 83 13.16 8.49 7.16
C ALA A 83 12.47 8.69 8.52
N THR A 84 11.75 7.68 9.01
CA THR A 84 11.14 7.72 10.35
C THR A 84 12.18 7.83 11.44
N LYS A 85 13.31 7.10 11.34
CA LYS A 85 14.39 7.20 12.33
C LYS A 85 14.99 8.60 12.36
N LEU A 86 15.24 9.20 11.20
CA LEU A 86 15.75 10.57 11.09
C LEU A 86 14.75 11.58 11.63
N ALA A 87 13.46 11.46 11.29
CA ALA A 87 12.41 12.34 11.81
C ALA A 87 12.32 12.28 13.34
N PHE A 88 12.37 11.08 13.92
CA PHE A 88 12.39 10.89 15.37
C PHE A 88 13.61 11.54 16.03
N LEU A 89 14.80 11.39 15.44
CA LEU A 89 16.02 12.02 15.95
C LEU A 89 15.98 13.55 15.87
N GLN A 90 15.24 14.11 14.91
CA GLN A 90 14.96 15.55 14.80
C GLN A 90 13.84 16.04 15.73
N GLY A 91 13.26 15.15 16.54
CA GLY A 91 12.22 15.49 17.52
C GLY A 91 10.80 15.52 16.96
N TYR A 92 10.56 15.07 15.72
CA TYR A 92 9.21 14.89 15.21
C TYR A 92 8.53 13.68 15.87
N ALA A 93 7.21 13.77 16.03
CA ALA A 93 6.43 12.62 16.46
C ALA A 93 6.41 11.55 15.37
N VAL A 94 6.74 10.33 15.76
CA VAL A 94 6.72 9.13 14.92
C VAL A 94 5.96 8.06 15.68
N GLU A 95 4.91 7.53 15.08
CA GLU A 95 3.96 6.63 15.75
C GLU A 95 3.62 5.43 14.87
N LEU A 96 3.36 4.29 15.51
CA LEU A 96 2.75 3.14 14.87
C LEU A 96 1.25 3.13 15.21
N TRP A 97 0.43 3.10 14.18
CA TRP A 97 -1.02 2.99 14.31
C TRP A 97 -1.50 1.67 13.70
N GLU A 98 -2.78 1.40 13.92
CA GLU A 98 -3.48 0.27 13.35
C GLU A 98 -4.73 0.76 12.63
N HIS A 99 -4.99 0.20 11.46
CA HIS A 99 -6.27 0.34 10.80
C HIS A 99 -7.37 -0.30 11.66
N PRO A 100 -8.55 0.32 11.82
CA PRO A 100 -9.68 -0.29 12.52
C PRO A 100 -9.90 -1.77 12.19
N ALA A 101 -9.98 -2.61 13.21
CA ALA A 101 -10.00 -4.06 13.04
C ALA A 101 -11.33 -4.58 12.47
N ASP A 102 -12.40 -3.83 12.67
CA ASP A 102 -13.74 -4.04 12.15
C ASP A 102 -13.89 -3.66 10.66
N ASP A 103 -12.92 -2.92 10.11
CA ASP A 103 -12.85 -2.69 8.67
C ASP A 103 -12.38 -3.96 7.94
N LYS A 104 -13.36 -4.70 7.41
CA LYS A 104 -13.15 -5.93 6.65
C LYS A 104 -12.61 -5.69 5.23
N GLU A 105 -12.52 -4.44 4.78
CA GLU A 105 -11.96 -4.12 3.47
C GLU A 105 -10.43 -4.27 3.45
N TRP A 106 -9.79 -4.24 4.62
CA TRP A 106 -8.35 -4.34 4.76
C TRP A 106 -7.88 -5.71 5.23
N GLU A 107 -6.98 -6.30 4.46
CA GLU A 107 -6.20 -7.49 4.81
C GLU A 107 -5.46 -7.28 6.14
N THR A 108 -5.51 -8.28 7.03
CA THR A 108 -4.95 -8.18 8.39
C THR A 108 -3.48 -7.80 8.39
N GLU A 109 -2.73 -8.32 7.43
CA GLU A 109 -1.29 -8.14 7.27
C GLU A 109 -0.92 -6.70 6.88
N TRP A 110 -1.85 -5.95 6.27
CA TRP A 110 -1.66 -4.58 5.79
C TRP A 110 -2.22 -3.50 6.72
N ARG A 111 -2.74 -3.86 7.91
CA ARG A 111 -3.36 -2.90 8.85
C ARG A 111 -2.35 -2.07 9.64
N ASN A 112 -1.06 -2.36 9.52
CA ASN A 112 -0.04 -1.63 10.25
C ASN A 112 0.26 -0.31 9.55
N ILE A 113 0.19 0.80 10.28
CA ILE A 113 0.39 2.15 9.74
C ILE A 113 1.59 2.79 10.43
N VAL A 114 2.55 3.27 9.65
CA VAL A 114 3.63 4.12 10.11
C VAL A 114 3.22 5.57 9.89
N ALA A 115 3.31 6.39 10.93
CA ALA A 115 2.92 7.80 10.89
C ALA A 115 4.08 8.72 11.31
N ILE A 116 4.23 9.85 10.61
CA ILE A 116 5.15 10.94 10.97
C ILE A 116 4.33 12.23 11.04
N GLN A 117 4.46 12.99 12.13
CA GLN A 117 3.87 14.32 12.25
C GLN A 117 4.86 15.39 11.80
N LEU A 118 4.62 15.97 10.63
CA LEU A 118 5.35 17.14 10.16
C LEU A 118 4.60 18.42 10.54
N PRO A 119 5.24 19.61 10.46
CA PRO A 119 4.54 20.89 10.58
C PRO A 119 3.42 21.07 9.56
N SER A 120 3.55 20.43 8.39
CA SER A 120 2.54 20.39 7.33
C SER A 120 1.40 19.39 7.59
N GLY A 121 1.46 18.60 8.67
CA GLY A 121 0.44 17.63 9.07
C GLY A 121 0.96 16.19 9.14
N TRP A 122 0.04 15.25 9.38
CA TRP A 122 0.36 13.82 9.43
C TRP A 122 0.64 13.25 8.03
N LEU A 123 1.67 12.42 7.96
CA LEU A 123 1.96 11.53 6.84
C LEU A 123 1.80 10.09 7.30
N THR A 124 1.07 9.26 6.56
CA THR A 124 0.85 7.86 6.91
C THR A 124 1.13 6.91 5.74
N TRP A 125 1.64 5.72 6.06
CA TRP A 125 1.80 4.62 5.10
C TRP A 125 1.43 3.29 5.74
N HIS A 126 0.69 2.48 5.01
CA HIS A 126 0.49 1.08 5.35
C HIS A 126 1.76 0.28 5.06
N ILE A 127 2.14 -0.57 6.01
CA ILE A 127 3.25 -1.51 5.91
C ILE A 127 2.73 -2.93 6.15
N HIS A 128 3.36 -3.89 5.47
CA HIS A 128 3.05 -5.31 5.67
C HIS A 128 3.61 -5.78 7.03
N ILE A 129 2.98 -6.80 7.64
CA ILE A 129 3.42 -7.35 8.91
C ILE A 129 4.88 -7.85 8.89
N GLU A 130 5.36 -8.34 7.74
CA GLU A 130 6.73 -8.80 7.56
C GLU A 130 7.78 -7.68 7.70
N GLU A 131 7.37 -6.43 7.51
CA GLU A 131 8.24 -5.25 7.57
C GLU A 131 8.24 -4.61 8.96
N MET A 132 7.33 -5.03 9.85
CA MET A 132 7.24 -4.57 11.23
C MET A 132 8.55 -4.62 12.02
N PRO A 133 9.46 -5.61 11.83
CA PRO A 133 10.75 -5.62 12.50
C PRO A 133 11.58 -4.34 12.27
N LEU A 134 11.44 -3.65 11.13
CA LEU A 134 12.13 -2.38 10.85
C LEU A 134 11.63 -1.22 11.73
N PHE A 135 10.43 -1.35 12.29
CA PHE A 135 9.70 -0.30 13.00
C PHE A 135 9.45 -0.64 14.48
N ASN A 136 10.02 -1.74 14.99
CA ASN A 136 9.80 -2.23 16.35
C ASN A 136 10.18 -1.25 17.48
N TRP A 137 10.99 -0.24 17.16
CA TRP A 137 11.42 0.81 18.07
C TRP A 137 10.40 1.95 18.20
N ILE A 138 9.41 2.02 17.30
CA ILE A 138 8.37 3.03 17.30
C ILE A 138 7.26 2.61 18.28
N LYS A 139 6.79 3.56 19.09
CA LYS A 139 5.69 3.31 20.02
C LYS A 139 4.37 3.16 19.27
N ARG A 140 3.57 2.16 19.66
CA ARG A 140 2.18 2.02 19.20
C ARG A 140 1.28 3.00 19.93
N GLU A 141 0.48 3.75 19.18
CA GLU A 141 -0.42 4.79 19.67
C GLU A 141 -1.81 4.64 19.05
N GLN A 142 -2.79 5.34 19.62
CA GLN A 142 -4.12 5.44 19.00
C GLN A 142 -4.00 6.12 17.64
N ASN A 143 -4.70 5.58 16.65
CA ASN A 143 -4.75 6.14 15.30
C ASN A 143 -5.35 7.57 15.33
N LYS A 144 -4.56 8.55 14.87
CA LYS A 144 -4.93 9.99 14.80
C LYS A 144 -5.04 10.47 13.35
N TRP A 145 -5.42 9.60 12.43
CA TRP A 145 -5.60 9.96 11.03
C TRP A 145 -6.57 11.14 10.89
N ASP A 146 -6.10 12.20 10.23
CA ASP A 146 -6.80 13.49 10.10
C ASP A 146 -7.65 13.58 8.83
N GLY A 147 -7.96 12.43 8.20
CA GLY A 147 -8.80 12.35 7.00
C GLY A 147 -8.09 12.66 5.68
N HIS A 148 -6.76 12.82 5.68
CA HIS A 148 -6.02 13.17 4.47
C HIS A 148 -6.08 12.06 3.41
N THR A 149 -6.11 12.49 2.16
CA THR A 149 -5.96 11.66 0.97
C THR A 149 -4.49 11.42 0.62
N THR A 150 -4.24 10.45 -0.27
CA THR A 150 -2.89 10.18 -0.78
C THR A 150 -2.25 11.40 -1.46
N PRO A 151 -2.95 12.16 -2.35
CA PRO A 151 -2.38 13.39 -2.90
C PRO A 151 -2.05 14.44 -1.84
N GLU A 152 -2.91 14.63 -0.84
CA GLU A 152 -2.69 15.62 0.22
C GLU A 152 -1.45 15.30 1.07
N LYS A 153 -1.25 14.06 1.51
CA LYS A 153 -0.03 13.72 2.27
C LYS A 153 1.24 13.92 1.45
N TYR A 154 1.22 13.61 0.15
CA TYR A 154 2.40 13.85 -0.69
C TYR A 154 2.61 15.35 -0.92
N LYS A 155 1.55 16.15 -0.98
CA LYS A 155 1.70 17.60 -1.01
C LYS A 155 2.34 18.15 0.27
N ARG A 156 1.95 17.62 1.43
CA ARG A 156 2.56 17.98 2.73
C ARG A 156 4.04 17.61 2.79
N LEU A 157 4.41 16.45 2.25
CA LEU A 157 5.79 16.01 2.12
C LEU A 157 6.60 16.94 1.20
N GLU A 158 6.07 17.27 0.02
CA GLU A 158 6.70 18.23 -0.90
C GLU A 158 6.94 19.58 -0.23
N VAL A 159 5.94 20.13 0.46
CA VAL A 159 6.07 21.38 1.20
C VAL A 159 7.23 21.28 2.18
N PHE A 160 7.27 20.23 3.01
CA PHE A 160 8.34 20.05 3.99
C PHE A 160 9.74 20.00 3.35
N VAL A 161 9.89 19.25 2.26
CA VAL A 161 11.16 19.15 1.52
C VAL A 161 11.57 20.50 0.94
N MET A 162 10.63 21.29 0.42
CA MET A 162 10.90 22.57 -0.24
C MET A 162 11.06 23.75 0.73
N THR A 163 10.44 23.72 1.91
CA THR A 163 10.44 24.86 2.85
C THR A 163 11.55 24.81 3.89
N THR A 164 12.33 23.74 3.98
CA THR A 164 13.41 23.59 4.97
C THR A 164 14.71 24.21 4.45
N THR A 165 14.67 25.50 4.10
CA THR A 165 15.83 26.35 3.84
C THR A 165 16.17 27.09 5.12
N ASN A 166 16.90 26.43 6.01
CA ASN A 166 17.77 27.02 7.04
C ASN A 166 18.71 25.90 7.52
N ILE A 167 19.52 25.40 6.59
CA ILE A 167 20.74 24.70 6.99
C ILE A 167 21.72 25.84 7.26
N GLU A 168 21.87 26.23 8.52
CA GLU A 168 23.03 27.02 8.92
C GLU A 168 24.26 26.23 8.45
N GLU A 169 25.10 26.88 7.64
CA GLU A 169 26.32 26.28 7.10
C GLU A 169 27.10 25.67 8.26
N ILE A 170 27.27 24.35 8.22
CA ILE A 170 28.16 23.65 9.15
C ILE A 170 29.58 24.04 8.70
N GLU A 171 30.17 25.02 9.38
CA GLU A 171 31.61 25.33 9.33
C GLU A 171 32.46 24.17 9.89
#